data_AF-A0A7C1H2E0-F1
#
_entry.id   AF-A0A7C1H2E0-F1
#
_cell.length_a   1.000
_cell.length_b   1.000
_cell.length_c   1.000
_cell.angle_alpha   90.00
_cell.angle_beta   90.00
_cell.angle_gamma   90.00
#
_symmetry.space_group_name_H-M   'P 1'
#
loop_
_entity.id
_entity.type
_entity.pdbx_description
1 polymer ?
#
loop_
_entity_poly.entity_id
_entity_poly.type
_entity_poly.pdbx_seq_one_letter_code
_entity_poly.pdbx_strand_id
1 'polypeptide(L)' 'MPSKLDGTALKLDGGSGGRSAASPNTWLETYWMGRYYGLIEAPATNDPQLTSIEERPLRQLGAPPYDGPPRPF' A
#
# COMPACT_ATOMS: atom_id res chain seq x y z
N MET A 1 -19.76 -3.70 -26.81
CA MET A 1 -19.41 -4.72 -25.80
C MET A 1 -18.94 -3.97 -24.56
N PRO A 2 -19.56 -4.16 -23.38
CA PRO A 2 -19.04 -3.53 -22.17
C PRO A 2 -17.64 -4.10 -21.90
N SER A 3 -16.69 -3.21 -21.62
CA SER A 3 -15.32 -3.59 -21.27
C SER A 3 -15.37 -4.39 -19.97
N LYS A 4 -14.86 -5.61 -20.06
CA LYS A 4 -14.72 -6.55 -18.96
C LYS A 4 -13.85 -5.92 -17.85
N LEU A 5 -14.38 -5.81 -16.64
CA LEU A 5 -13.69 -5.28 -15.45
C LEU A 5 -12.73 -6.34 -14.87
N ASP A 6 -11.90 -6.95 -15.72
CA ASP A 6 -11.00 -8.04 -15.34
C ASP A 6 -9.69 -7.52 -14.74
N GLY A 7 -9.51 -6.20 -14.77
CA GLY A 7 -8.37 -5.51 -14.18
C GLY A 7 -8.57 -5.36 -12.69
N THR A 8 -8.29 -6.41 -11.93
CA THR A 8 -8.14 -6.27 -10.48
C THR A 8 -6.81 -5.57 -10.20
N ALA A 9 -6.75 -4.61 -9.28
CA ALA A 9 -5.48 -4.01 -8.83
C ALA A 9 -4.51 -5.03 -8.18
N LEU A 10 -4.99 -6.26 -8.01
CA LEU A 10 -4.26 -7.42 -7.49
C LEU A 10 -3.71 -8.31 -8.61
N LYS A 11 -3.74 -7.89 -9.88
CA LYS A 11 -3.09 -8.63 -10.96
C LYS A 11 -1.58 -8.65 -10.69
N LEU A 12 -1.09 -9.78 -10.16
CA LEU A 12 0.32 -10.04 -9.91
C LEU A 12 1.02 -10.51 -11.19
N ASP A 13 0.82 -9.81 -12.30
CA ASP A 13 1.45 -10.14 -13.59
C ASP A 13 2.83 -9.48 -13.77
N GLY A 14 3.29 -8.74 -12.75
CA GLY A 14 4.57 -8.02 -12.77
C GLY A 14 4.58 -6.79 -13.67
N GLY A 15 3.47 -6.46 -14.35
CA GLY A 15 3.37 -5.29 -15.24
C GLY A 15 4.57 -5.11 -16.17
N SER A 16 5.06 -3.87 -16.32
CA SER A 16 6.18 -3.47 -17.20
C SER A 16 7.55 -4.06 -16.79
N GLY A 17 7.68 -5.40 -16.80
CA GLY A 17 8.92 -6.10 -16.40
C GLY A 17 9.31 -5.86 -14.93
N GLY A 18 8.34 -5.76 -14.03
CA GLY A 18 8.54 -5.45 -12.61
C GLY A 18 8.63 -3.95 -12.28
N ARG A 19 8.45 -3.06 -13.27
CA ARG A 19 8.59 -1.60 -13.10
C ARG A 19 7.29 -0.88 -12.71
N SER A 20 6.21 -1.61 -12.46
CA SER A 20 4.97 -1.02 -11.96
C SER A 20 4.77 -1.37 -10.50
N ALA A 21 4.54 -0.36 -9.67
CA ALA A 21 3.99 -0.54 -8.33
C ALA A 21 2.46 -0.36 -8.41
N ALA A 22 1.71 -1.30 -7.85
CA ALA A 22 0.28 -1.09 -7.65
C ALA A 22 0.07 0.05 -6.64
N SER A 23 -0.89 0.92 -6.91
CA SER A 23 -1.26 1.97 -5.95
C SER A 23 -1.77 1.31 -4.67
N PRO A 24 -1.24 1.67 -3.49
CA PRO A 24 -1.71 1.10 -2.22
C PRO A 24 -3.17 1.46 -1.93
N ASN A 25 -3.70 2.55 -2.51
CA ASN A 25 -5.06 3.01 -2.26
C ASN A 25 -6.12 1.99 -2.67
N THR A 26 -5.92 1.26 -3.75
CA THR A 26 -6.96 0.34 -4.24
C THR A 26 -7.18 -0.84 -3.27
N TRP A 27 -6.12 -1.27 -2.59
CA TRP A 27 -6.25 -2.26 -1.52
C TRP A 27 -7.02 -1.69 -0.32
N LEU A 28 -6.67 -0.47 0.12
CA LEU A 28 -7.34 0.20 1.24
C LEU A 28 -8.83 0.40 0.96
N GLU A 29 -9.19 0.87 -0.23
CA GLU A 29 -10.58 1.08 -0.63
C GLU A 29 -11.39 -0.23 -0.59
N THR A 30 -10.84 -1.30 -1.17
CA THR A 30 -11.49 -2.62 -1.17
C THR A 30 -11.65 -3.15 0.26
N TYR A 31 -10.63 -2.98 1.10
CA TYR A 31 -10.68 -3.35 2.51
C TYR A 31 -11.82 -2.63 3.25
N TRP A 32 -11.94 -1.31 3.09
CA TRP A 32 -12.98 -0.52 3.74
C TRP A 32 -14.38 -0.84 3.22
N MET A 33 -14.53 -1.13 1.94
CA MET A 33 -15.80 -1.62 1.40
C MET A 33 -16.17 -2.99 1.97
N GLY A 34 -15.21 -3.91 2.11
CA GLY A 34 -15.44 -5.19 2.78
C GLY A 34 -15.91 -5.03 4.24
N ARG A 35 -15.32 -4.07 4.99
CA ARG A 35 -15.75 -3.71 6.34
C ARG A 35 -17.16 -3.11 6.36
N TYR A 36 -17.48 -2.20 5.44
CA TYR A 36 -18.78 -1.54 5.35
C TYR A 36 -19.92 -2.53 5.08
N TYR A 37 -19.71 -3.49 4.17
CA TYR A 37 -20.71 -4.51 3.83
C TYR A 37 -20.70 -5.71 4.79
N GLY A 38 -19.86 -5.72 5.83
CA GLY A 38 -19.81 -6.80 6.82
C GLY A 38 -19.15 -8.10 6.34
N LEU A 39 -18.41 -8.07 5.23
CA LEU A 39 -17.61 -9.22 4.76
C LEU A 39 -16.31 -9.40 5.56
N ILE A 40 -15.80 -8.30 6.14
CA ILE A 40 -14.59 -8.30 6.99
C ILE A 40 -14.98 -7.72 8.35
N GLU A 41 -14.90 -8.54 9.39
CA GLU A 41 -15.21 -8.15 10.75
C GLU A 41 -14.01 -7.47 11.44
N ALA A 42 -14.26 -6.89 12.62
CA ALA A 42 -13.16 -6.44 13.47
C ALA A 42 -12.38 -7.65 14.01
N PRO A 43 -11.09 -7.49 14.34
CA PRO A 43 -10.36 -8.52 15.07
C PRO A 43 -11.14 -8.93 16.31
N ALA A 44 -11.30 -10.23 16.55
CA ALA A 44 -11.98 -10.76 17.74
C ALA A 44 -11.16 -10.60 19.05
N THR A 45 -9.93 -10.12 18.93
CA THR A 45 -8.99 -9.94 20.06
C THR A 45 -8.95 -8.49 20.51
N ASN A 46 -8.78 -8.29 21.81
CA ASN A 46 -8.51 -6.99 22.42
C ASN A 46 -7.02 -6.81 22.75
N ASP A 47 -6.14 -7.70 22.29
CA ASP A 47 -4.70 -7.57 22.52
C ASP A 47 -4.17 -6.30 21.82
N PRO A 48 -3.70 -5.28 22.56
CA PRO A 48 -3.19 -4.05 21.98
C PRO A 48 -1.96 -4.30 21.11
N GLN A 49 -1.16 -5.34 21.35
CA GLN A 49 0.00 -5.66 20.51
C GLN A 49 -0.40 -6.10 19.10
N LEU A 50 -1.61 -6.64 18.92
CA LEU A 50 -2.13 -7.11 17.63
C LEU A 50 -3.03 -6.09 16.93
N THR A 51 -3.48 -5.06 17.65
CA THR A 51 -4.47 -4.07 17.17
C THR A 51 -3.91 -2.66 17.10
N SER A 52 -2.68 -2.42 17.53
CA SER A 52 -1.98 -1.14 17.42
C SER A 52 -0.75 -1.25 16.51
N ILE A 53 -0.30 -0.09 16.02
CA ILE A 53 0.95 0.04 15.29
C ILE A 53 1.95 0.70 16.23
N GLU A 54 3.18 0.18 16.28
CA GLU A 54 4.28 0.80 17.02
C GLU A 54 4.52 2.23 16.48
N GLU A 55 4.58 3.22 17.37
CA GLU A 55 5.04 4.56 16.99
C GLU A 55 6.49 4.50 16.55
N ARG A 56 6.72 4.57 15.23
CA ARG A 56 8.06 4.64 14.67
C ARG A 56 8.37 6.08 14.30
N PRO A 57 9.36 6.72 14.94
CA PRO A 57 9.79 8.04 14.51
C PRO A 57 10.28 7.96 13.07
N LEU A 58 10.08 9.03 12.29
CA LEU A 58 10.60 9.13 10.93
C LEU A 58 12.12 8.92 10.98
N ARG A 59 12.58 7.83 10.37
CA ARG A 59 14.00 7.51 10.22
C ARG A 59 14.37 7.66 8.76
N GLN A 60 15.52 8.29 8.50
CA GLN A 60 16.10 8.35 7.16
C GLN A 60 16.63 6.94 6.81
N LEU A 61 15.76 6.10 6.24
CA LEU A 61 16.11 4.76 5.76
C LEU A 61 16.62 4.75 4.32
N GLY A 62 16.50 5.88 3.63
CA GLY A 62 17.01 6.08 2.27
C GLY A 62 18.49 6.43 2.25
N ALA A 63 18.98 6.76 1.05
CA ALA A 63 20.34 7.26 0.88
C ALA A 63 20.59 8.52 1.74
N PRO A 64 21.84 8.76 2.18
CA PRO A 64 22.21 10.02 2.80
C PRO A 64 21.88 11.19 1.85
N PRO A 65 21.57 12.38 2.40
CA PRO A 65 21.44 13.59 1.59
C PRO A 65 22.66 13.77 0.67
N TYR A 66 22.42 14.30 -0.52
CA TYR A 66 23.49 14.54 -1.48
C TYR A 66 24.50 15.56 -0.93
N ASP A 67 25.75 15.13 -0.77
CA ASP A 67 26.88 15.93 -0.25
C ASP A 67 27.95 16.18 -1.33
N GLY A 68 27.51 16.25 -2.60
CA GLY A 68 28.40 16.47 -3.74
C GLY A 68 28.38 17.91 -4.27
N PRO A 69 29.14 18.19 -5.34
CA PRO A 69 29.17 19.50 -5.99
C PRO A 69 27.79 19.98 -6.44
N PRO A 70 27.57 21.30 -6.62
CA PRO A 70 26.29 21.83 -7.10
C PRO A 70 25.83 21.12 -8.37
N ARG A 71 24.57 20.65 -8.38
CA ARG A 71 24.00 20.04 -9.59
C ARG A 71 23.82 21.13 -10.67
N PRO A 72 24.20 20.87 -11.93
CA PRO A 72 23.95 21.81 -13.01
C PRO A 72 22.44 22.04 -13.18
N PHE A 73 22.08 23.30 -13.44
CA PHE A 73 20.74 23.78 -13.75
C PHE A 73 20.52 23.88 -15.25
#